data_AF-A0A836WYL4-F1
#
_entry.id   AF-A0A836WYL4-F1
#
_cell.length_a   1.000
_cell.length_b   1.000
_cell.length_c   1.000
_cell.angle_alpha   90.00
_cell.angle_beta   90.00
_cell.angle_gamma   90.00
#
_symmetry.space_group_name_H-M   'P 1'
#
loop_
_entity.id
_entity.type
_entity.pdbx_description
1 polymer ?
#
loop_
_entity_poly.entity_id
_entity_poly.type
_entity_poly.pdbx_seq_one_letter_code
_entity_poly.pdbx_strand_id
1 'polypeptide(L)'
;MAPRLVEYEFKVDADSSRERLDVFLSVQQTEISRSRLKKLIVEGRVTVNGVKQRTGYKVRAGDRITVQVPAPVALDTAPEDIPLDIIFEDEYFIVLNKPVGMVVHPAPGHSAGTLVNALLHHCNDLSGIGGVERCFRPAKFP
;
A
#
# COMPACT_ATOMS: atom_id res chain seq x y z
N MET A 1 18.94 -4.08 -4.65
CA MET A 1 18.15 -4.14 -5.89
C MET A 1 17.39 -2.84 -6.05
N ALA A 2 17.41 -2.21 -7.23
CA ALA A 2 16.55 -1.06 -7.48
C ALA A 2 15.08 -1.53 -7.46
N PRO A 3 14.16 -0.80 -6.79
CA PRO A 3 12.75 -1.19 -6.78
C PRO A 3 12.22 -1.18 -8.22
N ARG A 4 11.47 -2.22 -8.62
CA ARG A 4 10.74 -2.18 -9.89
C ARG A 4 9.79 -0.98 -9.87
N LEU A 5 9.73 -0.25 -10.97
CA LEU A 5 8.79 0.85 -11.15
C LEU A 5 7.64 0.37 -12.03
N VAL A 6 6.43 0.73 -11.67
CA VAL A 6 5.25 0.65 -12.53
C VAL A 6 4.99 2.04 -13.08
N GLU A 7 4.87 2.16 -14.40
CA GLU A 7 4.63 3.42 -15.08
C GLU A 7 3.21 3.48 -15.63
N TYR A 8 2.53 4.59 -15.38
CA TYR A 8 1.21 4.88 -15.92
C TYR A 8 1.27 6.15 -16.77
N GLU A 9 0.66 6.11 -17.95
CA GLU A 9 0.50 7.27 -18.81
C GLU A 9 -0.97 7.68 -18.92
N PHE A 10 -1.21 8.98 -18.82
CA PHE A 10 -2.52 9.59 -19.00
C PHE A 10 -2.43 10.72 -20.01
N LYS A 11 -3.43 10.81 -20.90
CA LYS A 11 -3.60 11.94 -21.80
C LYS A 11 -4.77 12.78 -21.30
N VAL A 12 -4.57 14.09 -21.27
CA VAL A 12 -5.61 15.02 -20.81
C VAL A 12 -6.50 15.40 -21.99
N ASP A 13 -7.77 15.06 -21.90
CA ASP A 13 -8.78 15.44 -22.89
C ASP A 13 -9.28 16.88 -22.68
N ALA A 14 -10.05 17.40 -23.64
CA ALA A 14 -10.56 18.77 -23.59
C ALA A 14 -11.48 19.02 -22.38
N ASP A 15 -12.25 18.00 -21.97
CA ASP A 15 -13.24 18.10 -20.89
C ASP A 15 -12.60 18.17 -19.51
N SER A 16 -11.41 17.58 -19.33
CA SER A 16 -10.63 17.66 -18.09
C SER A 16 -9.67 18.86 -18.05
N SER A 17 -9.74 19.74 -19.04
CA SER A 17 -8.85 20.91 -19.10
C SER A 17 -9.13 21.87 -17.94
N ARG A 18 -8.05 22.44 -17.38
CA ARG A 18 -8.03 23.31 -16.19
C ARG A 18 -8.24 22.62 -14.83
N GLU A 19 -8.45 21.30 -14.80
CA GLU A 19 -8.42 20.57 -13.54
C GLU A 19 -7.04 20.62 -12.89
N ARG A 20 -7.00 20.48 -11.57
CA ARG A 20 -5.72 20.35 -10.86
C ARG A 20 -5.15 18.95 -11.09
N LEU A 21 -3.84 18.84 -11.27
CA LEU A 21 -3.13 17.59 -11.49
C LEU A 21 -3.48 16.52 -10.45
N ASP A 22 -3.61 16.89 -9.17
CA ASP A 22 -3.98 15.95 -8.10
C ASP A 22 -5.42 15.46 -8.18
N VAL A 23 -6.33 16.26 -8.74
CA VAL A 23 -7.74 15.90 -8.94
C VAL A 23 -7.86 15.02 -10.18
N PHE A 24 -7.26 15.44 -11.29
CA PHE A 24 -7.25 14.68 -12.54
C PHE A 24 -6.72 13.25 -12.31
N LEU A 25 -5.56 13.12 -11.65
CA LEU A 25 -5.00 11.80 -11.36
C LEU A 25 -5.85 10.97 -10.40
N SER A 26 -6.56 11.60 -9.46
CA SER A 26 -7.44 10.85 -8.55
C SER A 26 -8.69 10.28 -9.23
N VAL A 27 -9.10 10.85 -10.36
CA VAL A 27 -10.20 10.33 -11.19
C VAL A 27 -9.70 9.24 -12.13
N GLN A 28 -8.54 9.45 -12.74
CA GLN A 28 -7.99 8.53 -13.74
C GLN A 28 -7.30 7.30 -13.14
N GLN A 29 -6.78 7.40 -11.92
CA GLN A 29 -6.06 6.33 -11.23
C GLN A 29 -6.73 5.99 -9.89
N THR A 30 -7.68 5.06 -9.94
CA THR A 30 -8.48 4.63 -8.78
C THR A 30 -7.74 3.69 -7.84
N GLU A 31 -6.72 2.99 -8.32
CA GLU A 31 -5.95 2.03 -7.52
C GLU A 31 -4.99 2.70 -6.53
N ILE A 32 -4.69 3.99 -6.74
CA ILE A 32 -3.75 4.74 -5.90
C ILE A 32 -4.51 5.78 -5.10
N SER A 33 -4.41 5.70 -3.79
CA SER A 33 -5.04 6.68 -2.90
C SER A 33 -4.56 8.12 -3.21
N ARG A 34 -5.47 9.09 -3.03
CA ARG A 34 -5.18 10.50 -3.29
C ARG A 34 -3.99 11.04 -2.48
N SER A 35 -3.82 10.58 -1.23
CA SER A 35 -2.67 10.97 -0.40
C SER A 35 -1.36 10.42 -0.97
N ARG A 36 -1.37 9.21 -1.51
CA ARG A 36 -0.20 8.60 -2.17
C ARG A 36 0.15 9.31 -3.47
N LEU A 37 -0.84 9.64 -4.31
CA LEU A 37 -0.63 10.44 -5.52
C LEU A 37 0.01 11.80 -5.21
N LYS A 38 -0.47 12.52 -4.20
CA LYS A 38 0.14 13.80 -3.77
C LYS A 38 1.61 13.62 -3.38
N LYS A 39 1.93 12.56 -2.63
CA LYS A 39 3.31 12.24 -2.24
C LYS A 39 4.19 11.96 -3.46
N LEU A 40 3.69 11.20 -4.44
CA LEU A 40 4.42 10.92 -5.69
C LEU A 40 4.71 12.20 -6.49
N ILE A 41 3.77 13.15 -6.53
CA ILE A 41 3.98 14.45 -7.18
C ILE A 41 5.11 15.23 -6.47
N VAL A 42 5.08 15.29 -5.13
CA VAL A 42 6.11 15.98 -4.33
C VAL A 42 7.48 15.31 -4.46
N GLU A 43 7.52 13.99 -4.53
CA GLU A 43 8.74 13.20 -4.79
C GLU A 43 9.25 13.37 -6.24
N GLY A 44 8.51 14.08 -7.10
CA GLY A 44 8.87 14.30 -8.49
C GLY A 44 8.77 13.05 -9.36
N ARG A 45 7.93 12.09 -8.95
CA ARG A 45 7.62 10.88 -9.73
C ARG A 45 6.41 11.04 -10.65
N VAL A 46 5.88 12.27 -10.74
CA VAL A 46 4.85 12.64 -11.69
C VAL A 46 5.39 13.75 -12.58
N THR A 47 5.32 13.56 -13.89
CA THR A 47 5.75 14.53 -14.88
C THR A 47 4.63 14.84 -15.86
N VAL A 48 4.53 16.10 -16.27
CA VAL A 48 3.66 16.55 -17.35
C VAL A 48 4.54 16.95 -18.52
N ASN A 49 4.37 16.29 -19.66
CA ASN A 49 5.20 16.45 -20.87
C ASN A 49 6.71 16.31 -20.56
N GLY A 50 7.07 15.36 -19.67
CA GLY A 50 8.44 15.12 -19.23
C GLY A 50 8.98 16.09 -18.17
N VAL A 51 8.20 17.08 -17.72
CA VAL A 51 8.62 18.08 -16.72
C VAL A 51 7.90 17.86 -15.40
N LYS A 52 8.64 17.90 -14.28
CA LYS A 52 8.06 17.82 -12.92
C LYS A 52 7.17 19.03 -12.66
N GLN A 53 5.99 18.79 -12.10
CA GLN A 53 5.03 19.85 -11.79
C GLN A 53 4.59 19.79 -10.34
N ARG A 54 4.11 20.93 -9.82
CA ARG A 54 3.51 21.01 -8.49
C ARG A 54 2.12 20.38 -8.47
N THR A 55 1.68 19.93 -7.30
CA THR A 55 0.36 19.33 -7.07
C THR A 55 -0.81 20.18 -7.57
N GLY A 56 -0.69 21.51 -7.46
CA GLY A 56 -1.70 22.46 -7.93
C GLY A 56 -1.57 22.89 -9.40
N TYR A 57 -0.73 22.24 -10.20
CA TYR A 57 -0.63 22.50 -11.64
C TYR A 57 -2.00 22.26 -12.30
N LYS A 58 -2.42 23.18 -13.17
CA LYS A 58 -3.66 23.03 -13.92
C LYS A 58 -3.37 22.37 -15.26
N VAL A 59 -3.93 21.18 -15.46
CA VAL A 59 -3.69 20.39 -16.68
C VAL A 59 -4.33 21.04 -17.89
N ARG A 60 -3.71 20.87 -19.06
CA ARG A 60 -4.19 21.40 -20.34
C ARG A 60 -4.53 20.26 -21.26
N ALA A 61 -5.52 20.47 -22.12
CA ALA A 61 -5.85 19.51 -23.17
C ALA A 61 -4.60 19.18 -23.99
N GLY A 62 -4.34 17.90 -24.21
CA GLY A 62 -3.15 17.40 -24.90
C GLY A 62 -1.92 17.18 -24.01
N ASP A 63 -1.96 17.56 -22.72
CA ASP A 63 -0.89 17.21 -21.78
C ASP A 63 -0.77 15.68 -21.65
N ARG A 64 0.47 15.18 -21.67
CA ARG A 64 0.81 13.79 -21.36
C ARG A 64 1.37 13.73 -19.95
N ILE A 65 0.70 13.00 -19.07
CA ILE A 65 1.09 12.86 -17.67
C ILE A 65 1.64 11.45 -17.47
N THR A 66 2.86 11.36 -16.96
CA THR A 66 3.52 10.11 -16.61
C THR A 66 3.62 10.01 -15.10
N VAL A 67 3.20 8.89 -14.53
CA VAL A 67 3.25 8.59 -13.10
C VAL A 67 4.11 7.35 -12.88
N GLN A 68 5.20 7.50 -12.13
CA GLN A 68 6.09 6.39 -11.78
C GLN A 68 5.85 5.97 -10.33
N VAL A 69 5.34 4.76 -10.14
CA VAL A 69 5.01 4.22 -8.83
C VAL A 69 6.04 3.15 -8.49
N PRO A 70 6.77 3.28 -7.39
CA PRO A 70 7.59 2.17 -6.90
C PRO A 70 6.69 1.01 -6.58
N ALA A 71 7.04 -0.17 -7.10
CA ALA A 71 6.43 -1.41 -6.67
C ALA A 71 6.57 -1.50 -5.13
N PRO A 72 5.54 -2.02 -4.44
CA PRO A 72 5.66 -2.37 -3.05
C PRO A 72 6.91 -3.22 -2.85
N VAL A 73 7.77 -2.82 -1.92
CA VAL A 73 8.86 -3.69 -1.49
C VAL A 73 8.19 -4.72 -0.58
N ALA A 74 8.36 -6.00 -0.90
CA ALA A 74 7.93 -7.06 0.00
C ALA A 74 8.54 -6.80 1.38
N LEU A 75 7.74 -6.90 2.44
CA LEU A 75 8.30 -6.94 3.78
C LEU A 75 9.22 -8.16 3.83
N ASP A 76 10.51 -7.96 4.04
CA ASP A 76 11.50 -9.02 4.34
C ASP A 76 11.26 -9.58 5.76
N THR A 77 10.01 -9.88 6.07
CA THR A 77 9.58 -10.42 7.35
C THR A 77 9.18 -11.86 7.11
N ALA A 78 9.96 -12.80 7.64
CA ALA A 78 9.69 -14.22 7.48
C ALA A 78 8.57 -14.67 8.45
N PRO A 79 7.69 -15.60 8.03
CA PRO A 79 6.75 -16.26 8.94
C PRO A 79 7.52 -17.07 10.00
N GLU A 80 7.06 -17.01 11.25
CA GLU A 80 7.63 -17.78 12.37
C GLU A 80 6.53 -18.53 13.11
N ASP A 81 6.78 -19.81 13.41
CA ASP A 81 5.85 -20.65 14.19
C ASP A 81 5.90 -20.29 15.68
N ILE A 82 5.24 -19.20 16.03
CA ILE A 82 5.12 -18.70 17.40
C ILE A 82 3.66 -18.90 17.84
N PRO A 83 3.39 -19.63 18.94
CA PRO A 83 2.04 -19.84 19.43
C PRO A 83 1.32 -18.53 19.75
N LEU A 84 0.08 -18.39 19.26
CA LEU A 84 -0.79 -17.26 19.52
C LEU A 84 -1.95 -17.68 20.44
N ASP A 85 -2.22 -16.88 21.47
CA ASP A 85 -3.40 -17.03 22.33
C ASP A 85 -4.58 -16.29 21.69
N ILE A 86 -5.29 -16.98 20.78
CA ILE A 86 -6.40 -16.39 20.02
C ILE A 86 -7.70 -16.55 20.82
N ILE A 87 -8.28 -15.41 21.18
CA ILE A 87 -9.56 -15.34 21.89
C ILE A 87 -10.72 -15.47 20.90
N PHE A 88 -10.57 -14.87 19.73
CA PHE A 88 -11.58 -14.87 18.67
C PHE A 88 -10.90 -14.69 17.30
N GLU A 89 -11.39 -15.39 16.29
CA GLU A 89 -10.93 -15.27 14.91
C GLU A 89 -12.12 -15.48 13.97
N ASP A 90 -12.33 -14.52 13.08
CA ASP A 90 -13.32 -14.61 12.01
C ASP A 90 -12.75 -14.08 10.68
N GLU A 91 -13.66 -13.89 9.72
CA GLU A 91 -13.32 -13.43 8.37
C GLU A 91 -12.94 -11.93 8.27
N TYR A 92 -13.12 -11.16 9.34
CA TYR A 92 -12.88 -9.72 9.37
C TYR A 92 -11.73 -9.36 10.30
N PHE A 93 -11.60 -10.03 11.45
CA PHE A 93 -10.60 -9.70 12.45
C PHE A 93 -10.21 -10.89 13.35
N ILE A 94 -9.04 -10.74 13.98
CA ILE A 94 -8.52 -11.64 14.99
C ILE A 94 -8.38 -10.85 16.28
N VAL A 95 -8.94 -11.37 17.37
CA VAL A 95 -8.69 -10.92 18.74
C VAL A 95 -7.80 -11.94 19.41
N LEU A 96 -6.64 -11.50 19.87
CA LEU A 96 -5.69 -12.34 20.56
C LEU A 96 -5.18 -11.64 21.82
N ASN A 97 -4.74 -12.44 22.77
CA ASN A 97 -4.08 -12.00 23.97
C ASN A 97 -2.56 -12.02 23.74
N LYS A 98 -1.99 -10.86 23.44
CA LYS A 98 -0.55 -10.75 23.17
C LYS A 98 0.24 -10.92 24.48
N PRO A 99 1.24 -11.82 24.54
CA PRO A 99 2.06 -11.95 25.74
C PRO A 99 2.85 -10.67 26.04
N VAL A 100 3.15 -10.47 27.33
CA VAL A 100 4.04 -9.40 27.79
C VAL A 100 5.43 -9.62 27.19
N GLY A 101 6.07 -8.54 26.73
CA GLY A 101 7.41 -8.59 26.13
C GLY A 101 7.46 -8.91 24.63
N MET A 102 6.37 -9.38 24.02
CA MET A 102 6.32 -9.56 22.56
C MET A 102 6.18 -8.22 21.83
N VAL A 103 7.09 -7.98 20.87
CA VAL A 103 7.08 -6.81 19.98
C VAL A 103 6.00 -6.98 18.91
N VAL A 104 5.27 -5.92 18.59
CA VAL A 104 4.14 -5.99 17.64
C VAL A 104 4.62 -5.98 16.19
N HIS A 105 5.40 -4.96 15.81
CA HIS A 105 5.90 -4.80 14.45
C HIS A 105 7.43 -4.93 14.39
N PRO A 106 7.99 -5.52 13.31
CA PRO A 106 9.42 -5.51 13.09
C PRO A 106 10.00 -4.10 13.17
N ALA A 107 11.05 -3.95 13.94
CA ALA A 107 11.74 -2.68 14.15
C ALA A 107 13.26 -2.89 14.16
N PRO A 108 14.08 -1.84 13.97
CA PRO A 108 15.53 -1.96 14.14
C PRO A 108 15.89 -2.59 15.50
N GLY A 109 16.62 -3.71 15.47
CA GLY A 109 16.96 -4.50 16.66
C GLY A 109 15.98 -5.62 17.03
N HIS A 110 14.77 -5.64 16.43
CA HIS A 110 13.75 -6.67 16.62
C HIS A 110 13.05 -6.95 15.28
N SER A 111 13.77 -7.53 14.32
CA SER A 111 13.24 -7.86 12.99
C SER A 111 12.51 -9.21 12.92
N ALA A 112 12.63 -10.02 13.97
CA ALA A 112 12.11 -11.37 14.11
C ALA A 112 11.43 -11.50 15.49
N GLY A 113 10.68 -12.58 15.71
CA GLY A 113 10.00 -12.85 16.98
C GLY A 113 8.87 -11.87 17.31
N THR A 114 8.34 -11.15 16.32
CA THR A 114 7.26 -10.18 16.50
C THR A 114 5.89 -10.80 16.26
N LEU A 115 4.84 -10.12 16.70
CA LEU A 115 3.46 -10.54 16.45
C LEU A 115 3.16 -10.65 14.95
N VAL A 116 3.75 -9.78 14.12
CA VAL A 116 3.67 -9.90 12.66
C VAL A 116 4.30 -11.19 12.15
N ASN A 117 5.47 -11.61 12.66
CA ASN A 117 6.09 -12.87 12.25
C ASN A 117 5.19 -14.08 12.59
N ALA A 118 4.63 -14.08 13.80
CA ALA A 118 3.70 -15.11 14.26
C ALA A 118 2.43 -15.17 13.39
N LEU A 119 1.84 -14.01 13.12
CA LEU A 119 0.64 -13.90 12.30
C LEU A 119 0.93 -14.37 10.87
N LEU A 120 2.07 -14.00 10.27
CA LEU A 120 2.48 -14.45 8.93
C LEU A 120 2.56 -15.98 8.80
N HIS A 121 2.85 -16.69 9.90
CA HIS A 121 2.80 -18.15 9.93
C HIS A 121 1.38 -18.68 10.16
N HIS A 122 0.61 -18.04 11.05
CA HIS A 122 -0.76 -18.46 11.40
C HIS A 122 -1.75 -18.28 10.24
N CYS A 123 -1.65 -17.17 9.51
CA CYS A 123 -2.49 -16.88 8.35
C CYS A 123 -1.72 -17.21 7.06
N ASN A 124 -2.23 -18.16 6.27
CA ASN A 124 -1.67 -18.50 4.96
C ASN A 124 -1.70 -17.32 3.97
N ASP A 125 -2.52 -16.29 4.23
CA ASP A 125 -2.61 -15.09 3.40
C ASP A 125 -2.90 -13.85 4.28
N LEU A 126 -1.84 -13.15 4.67
CA LEU A 126 -1.86 -11.87 5.41
C LEU A 126 -1.68 -10.68 4.47
N SER A 127 -2.36 -10.79 3.35
CA SER A 127 -2.66 -9.76 2.37
C SER A 127 -3.37 -8.57 3.02
N GLY A 128 -2.61 -7.73 3.75
CA GLY A 128 -3.25 -6.77 4.64
C GLY A 128 -2.37 -5.93 5.55
N ILE A 129 -1.06 -6.18 5.65
CA ILE A 129 -0.13 -5.14 6.15
C ILE A 129 0.08 -4.14 5.01
N GLY A 130 -0.94 -3.33 4.70
CA GLY A 130 -0.91 -2.35 3.60
C GLY A 130 -1.96 -2.50 2.49
N GLY A 131 -2.89 -3.46 2.60
CA GLY A 131 -4.08 -3.55 1.73
C GLY A 131 -4.02 -4.61 0.63
N VAL A 132 -5.15 -5.32 0.53
CA VAL A 132 -5.68 -6.20 -0.53
C VAL A 132 -5.37 -7.71 -0.47
N GLU A 133 -6.50 -8.46 -0.42
CA GLU A 133 -6.86 -9.91 -0.54
C GLU A 133 -7.03 -10.73 0.78
N ARG A 134 -7.95 -11.71 0.81
CA ARG A 134 -8.40 -12.42 2.04
C ARG A 134 -8.64 -13.89 1.75
N CYS A 135 -8.32 -14.78 2.70
CA CYS A 135 -8.72 -16.20 2.67
C CYS A 135 -8.94 -16.78 4.08
N PHE A 136 -9.98 -17.61 4.25
CA PHE A 136 -10.56 -18.02 5.54
C PHE A 136 -10.21 -19.44 5.99
N ARG A 137 -10.05 -19.63 7.31
CA ARG A 137 -10.35 -20.90 7.99
C ARG A 137 -11.71 -20.75 8.71
N PRO A 138 -12.63 -21.72 8.59
CA PRO A 138 -13.94 -21.63 9.24
C PRO A 138 -13.77 -21.58 10.76
N ALA A 139 -14.56 -20.69 11.39
CA ALA A 139 -14.59 -20.53 12.84
C ALA A 139 -14.85 -21.87 13.53
N LYS A 140 -13.99 -22.22 14.49
CA LYS A 140 -14.28 -23.26 15.47
C LYS A 140 -14.80 -22.57 16.74
N PHE A 141 -16.09 -22.66 16.96
CA PHE A 141 -16.67 -22.43 18.28
C PHE A 141 -16.57 -23.73 19.11
N PRO A 142 -16.31 -23.66 20.42
CA PRO A 142 -16.55 -24.77 21.33
C PRO A 142 -18.04 -25.13 21.43
#